data_AF-A0A941MUQ3-F1
#
_entry.id   AF-A0A941MUQ3-F1
#
_cell.length_a   1.000
_cell.length_b   1.000
_cell.length_c   1.000
_cell.angle_alpha   90.00
_cell.angle_beta   90.00
_cell.angle_gamma   90.00
#
_symmetry.space_group_name_H-M   'P 1'
#
loop_
_entity.id
_entity.type
_entity.pdbx_description
1 polymer ?
#
loop_
_entity_poly.entity_id
_entity_poly.type
_entity_poly.pdbx_seq_one_letter_code
_entity_poly.pdbx_strand_id
1 'polypeptide(L)'
;MSKPDSRTAEAREKPAASGIVDPEIDPAQLVYREGDWFRDVTSESGVQFANRNGREGGRYFLIESFGGGIALIDYDLDGALDLFCTGGGTISAADPVQISGRPCPLYRNQGPFLFQEVTTDC
;
A
#
# COMPACT_ATOMS: atom_id res chain seq x y z
N MET A 1 47.56 39.10 -6.55
CA MET A 1 46.45 38.56 -5.73
C MET A 1 45.42 37.93 -6.64
N SER A 2 45.32 36.60 -6.67
CA SER A 2 44.15 35.90 -7.19
C SER A 2 43.87 34.73 -6.25
N LYS A 3 42.67 34.66 -5.69
CA LYS A 3 42.25 33.61 -4.75
C LYS A 3 42.06 32.30 -5.51
N PRO A 4 42.40 31.13 -4.93
CA PRO A 4 42.05 29.85 -5.52
C PRO A 4 40.56 29.57 -5.32
N ASP A 5 39.99 28.96 -6.36
CA ASP A 5 38.57 28.73 -6.58
C ASP A 5 38.02 27.55 -5.76
N SER A 6 36.71 27.62 -5.59
CA SER A 6 35.80 26.84 -4.75
C SER A 6 35.95 25.31 -4.77
N ARG A 7 35.77 24.70 -3.59
CA ARG A 7 35.68 23.26 -3.35
C ARG A 7 34.45 22.68 -4.08
N THR A 8 34.67 21.73 -4.97
CA THR A 8 33.60 20.88 -5.50
C THR A 8 33.15 19.93 -4.39
N ALA A 9 31.94 20.12 -3.87
CA ALA A 9 31.30 19.14 -3.00
C ALA A 9 30.76 18.02 -3.90
N GLU A 10 31.37 16.83 -3.84
CA GLU A 10 30.80 15.64 -4.45
C GLU A 10 29.49 15.30 -3.73
N ALA A 11 28.38 15.38 -4.45
CA ALA A 11 27.09 14.94 -3.97
C ALA A 11 27.15 13.40 -3.80
N ARG A 12 27.21 12.94 -2.55
CA ARG A 12 27.03 11.53 -2.22
C ARG A 12 25.61 11.14 -2.61
N GLU A 13 25.49 10.35 -3.68
CA GLU A 13 24.21 9.79 -4.12
C GLU A 13 23.61 8.98 -2.96
N LYS A 14 22.43 9.41 -2.50
CA LYS A 14 21.67 8.72 -1.47
C LYS A 14 21.01 7.52 -2.17
N PRO A 15 21.26 6.27 -1.75
CA PRO A 15 20.61 5.15 -2.40
C PRO A 15 19.11 5.32 -2.22
N ALA A 16 18.36 5.29 -3.32
CA ALA A 16 16.93 5.20 -3.27
C ALA A 16 16.60 3.91 -2.50
N ALA A 17 15.90 4.05 -1.37
CA ALA A 17 15.26 2.91 -0.73
C ALA A 17 14.15 2.46 -1.70
N SER A 18 14.55 1.67 -2.69
CA SER A 18 13.63 0.93 -3.55
C SER A 18 12.99 -0.11 -2.64
N GLY A 19 11.72 0.09 -2.30
CA GLY A 19 10.89 -0.95 -1.74
C GLY A 19 10.77 -2.05 -2.79
N ILE A 20 11.74 -2.96 -2.78
CA ILE A 20 11.73 -4.20 -3.54
C ILE A 20 10.84 -5.15 -2.75
N VAL A 21 9.57 -5.24 -3.13
CA VAL A 21 8.86 -6.50 -2.97
C VAL A 21 8.94 -7.17 -4.34
N ASP A 22 9.89 -8.11 -4.47
CA ASP A 22 9.98 -8.95 -5.66
C ASP A 22 8.67 -9.74 -5.78
N PRO A 23 7.98 -9.69 -6.94
CA PRO A 23 6.65 -10.29 -7.13
C PRO A 23 6.65 -11.83 -7.10
N GLU A 24 7.79 -12.46 -6.81
CA GLU A 24 7.99 -13.91 -6.77
C GLU A 24 8.19 -14.45 -5.34
N ILE A 25 8.17 -13.59 -4.32
CA ILE A 25 8.27 -14.05 -2.93
C ILE A 25 6.91 -14.56 -2.48
N ASP A 26 6.79 -15.89 -2.39
CA ASP A 26 5.70 -16.53 -1.66
C ASP A 26 5.77 -16.07 -0.19
N PRO A 27 4.74 -15.38 0.34
CA PRO A 27 4.71 -14.94 1.73
C PRO A 27 4.89 -16.11 2.72
N ALA A 28 4.49 -17.32 2.33
CA ALA A 28 4.66 -18.53 3.15
C ALA A 28 6.12 -19.01 3.24
N GLN A 29 7.02 -18.46 2.41
CA GLN A 29 8.45 -18.80 2.38
C GLN A 29 9.34 -17.69 2.95
N LEU A 30 8.75 -16.64 3.55
CA LEU A 30 9.51 -15.58 4.21
C LEU A 30 10.32 -16.16 5.39
N VAL A 31 11.64 -16.13 5.27
CA VAL A 31 12.56 -16.48 6.36
C VAL A 31 13.00 -15.20 7.04
N TYR A 32 12.46 -14.93 8.24
CA TYR A 32 12.91 -13.82 9.07
C TYR A 32 14.27 -14.13 9.68
N ARG A 33 15.18 -13.18 9.59
CA ARG A 33 16.55 -13.27 10.09
C ARG A 33 16.70 -12.45 11.36
N GLU A 34 17.69 -12.83 12.16
CA GLU A 34 18.11 -12.03 13.29
C GLU A 34 18.57 -10.64 12.80
N GLY A 35 17.85 -9.60 13.23
CA GLY A 35 18.08 -8.20 12.81
C GLY A 35 17.01 -7.62 11.88
N ASP A 36 16.03 -8.40 11.41
CA ASP A 36 14.91 -7.86 10.63
C ASP A 36 14.05 -6.90 11.46
N TRP A 37 13.70 -5.74 10.90
CA TRP A 37 12.89 -4.73 11.58
C TRP A 37 11.39 -4.94 11.42
N PHE A 38 10.97 -5.71 10.42
CA PHE A 38 9.56 -5.92 10.09
C PHE A 38 9.30 -7.40 9.87
N ARG A 39 8.09 -7.81 10.26
CA ARG A 39 7.54 -9.15 10.04
C ARG A 39 6.25 -9.00 9.25
N ASP A 40 6.06 -9.85 8.24
CA ASP A 40 4.76 -9.95 7.55
C ASP A 40 3.80 -10.73 8.47
N VAL A 41 2.62 -10.17 8.68
CA VAL A 41 1.55 -10.74 9.52
C VAL A 41 0.25 -10.93 8.75
N THR A 42 0.25 -10.70 7.44
CA THR A 42 -0.96 -10.63 6.61
C THR A 42 -1.75 -11.94 6.65
N SER A 43 -1.06 -13.08 6.63
CA SER A 43 -1.68 -14.41 6.70
C SER A 43 -2.32 -14.73 8.06
N GLU A 44 -1.81 -14.11 9.14
CA GLU A 44 -2.31 -14.27 10.50
C GLU A 44 -3.40 -13.23 10.85
N SER A 45 -3.41 -12.09 10.16
CA SER A 45 -4.21 -10.92 10.56
C SER A 45 -5.66 -10.96 10.11
N GLY A 46 -6.02 -11.79 9.13
CA GLY A 46 -7.36 -11.80 8.54
C GLY A 46 -7.61 -10.70 7.50
N VAL A 47 -6.61 -9.85 7.21
CA VAL A 47 -6.71 -8.79 6.19
C VAL A 47 -6.50 -9.39 4.80
N GLN A 48 -7.50 -9.26 3.92
CA GLN A 48 -7.42 -9.72 2.53
C GLN A 48 -7.76 -8.59 1.57
N PHE A 49 -6.79 -7.73 1.30
CA PHE A 49 -7.00 -6.55 0.46
C PHE A 49 -5.85 -6.35 -0.53
N ALA A 50 -6.22 -6.04 -1.77
CA ALA A 50 -5.32 -5.56 -2.79
C ALA A 50 -5.99 -4.40 -3.55
N ASN A 51 -5.38 -3.22 -3.50
CA ASN A 51 -5.87 -2.08 -4.25
C ASN A 51 -5.82 -2.38 -5.75
N ARG A 52 -6.92 -2.10 -6.45
CA ARG A 52 -6.96 -2.17 -7.91
C ARG A 52 -6.92 -0.76 -8.48
N ASN A 53 -5.79 -0.39 -9.07
CA ASN A 53 -5.55 0.97 -9.58
C ASN A 53 -6.02 1.18 -11.03
N GLY A 54 -6.60 0.17 -11.67
CA GLY A 54 -7.17 0.28 -13.02
C GLY A 54 -6.15 0.26 -14.16
N ARG A 55 -4.88 -0.10 -13.88
CA ARG A 55 -3.79 -0.17 -14.88
C ARG A 55 -4.13 -1.01 -16.11
N GLU A 56 -5.04 -1.98 -15.98
CA GLU A 56 -5.46 -2.84 -17.09
C GLU A 56 -6.11 -2.08 -18.25
N GLY A 57 -6.58 -0.85 -18.00
CA GLY A 57 -7.15 0.03 -19.02
C GLY A 57 -6.12 0.64 -19.98
N GLY A 58 -4.83 0.60 -19.66
CA GLY A 58 -3.75 1.12 -20.52
C GLY A 58 -3.82 2.61 -20.85
N ARG A 59 -4.51 3.39 -19.99
CA ARG A 59 -4.79 4.82 -20.20
C ARG A 59 -3.81 5.73 -19.46
N TYR A 60 -2.94 5.16 -18.62
CA TYR A 60 -1.89 5.87 -17.87
C TYR A 60 -2.45 7.02 -17.02
N PHE A 61 -3.56 6.75 -16.33
CA PHE A 61 -4.15 7.73 -15.44
C PHE A 61 -3.34 7.90 -14.16
N LEU A 62 -3.46 9.06 -13.52
CA LEU A 62 -2.69 9.40 -12.32
C LEU A 62 -2.90 8.42 -11.15
N ILE A 63 -4.09 7.81 -11.07
CA ILE A 63 -4.43 6.79 -10.06
C ILE A 63 -3.58 5.52 -10.21
N GLU A 64 -3.08 5.20 -11.41
CA GLU A 64 -2.16 4.07 -11.61
C GLU A 64 -0.81 4.30 -10.91
N SER A 65 -0.37 5.57 -10.86
CA SER A 65 0.91 5.97 -10.27
C SER A 65 0.86 6.11 -8.75
N PHE A 66 -0.22 6.65 -8.20
CA PHE A 66 -0.34 6.85 -6.74
C PHE A 66 -1.05 5.71 -6.02
N GLY A 67 -1.85 4.90 -6.72
CA GLY A 67 -2.63 3.83 -6.13
C GLY A 67 -3.73 4.33 -5.20
N GLY A 68 -4.05 3.49 -4.20
CA GLY A 68 -5.01 3.80 -3.15
C GLY A 68 -4.37 4.28 -1.86
N GLY A 69 -5.16 4.25 -0.79
CA GLY A 69 -4.75 4.62 0.55
C GLY A 69 -5.45 3.75 1.60
N ILE A 70 -4.88 3.74 2.79
CA ILE A 70 -5.42 3.07 3.97
C ILE A 70 -5.49 4.11 5.08
N ALA A 71 -6.54 4.06 5.88
CA ALA A 71 -6.70 4.87 7.09
C ALA A 71 -6.87 3.97 8.31
N LEU A 72 -6.37 4.44 9.45
CA LEU A 72 -6.66 3.89 10.76
C LEU A 72 -7.72 4.77 11.41
N ILE A 73 -8.86 4.17 11.77
CA ILE A 73 -9.99 4.86 12.40
C ILE A 73 -10.55 3.98 13.51
N ASP A 74 -11.08 4.55 14.57
CA ASP A 74 -11.88 3.81 15.57
C ASP A 74 -13.35 3.96 15.16
N TYR A 75 -13.89 3.02 14.39
CA TYR A 75 -15.20 3.20 13.74
C TYR A 75 -16.37 2.87 14.66
N ASP A 76 -16.18 1.94 15.60
CA ASP A 76 -17.20 1.48 16.53
C ASP A 76 -17.04 2.05 17.95
N LEU A 77 -16.02 2.87 18.17
CA LEU A 77 -15.71 3.57 19.43
C LEU A 77 -15.31 2.62 20.57
N ASP A 78 -14.71 1.47 20.25
CA ASP A 78 -14.20 0.53 21.24
C ASP A 78 -12.75 0.84 21.69
N GLY A 79 -12.11 1.84 21.06
CA GLY A 79 -10.76 2.29 21.35
C GLY A 79 -9.67 1.49 20.65
N ALA A 80 -10.02 0.47 19.85
CA ALA A 80 -9.12 -0.20 18.93
C ALA A 80 -9.16 0.49 17.55
N LEU A 81 -8.00 0.64 16.91
CA LEU A 81 -7.96 1.20 15.56
C LEU A 81 -8.24 0.11 14.52
N ASP A 82 -9.25 0.37 13.71
CA ASP A 82 -9.73 -0.40 12.56
C ASP A 82 -9.05 0.05 11.26
N LEU A 83 -9.09 -0.80 10.24
CA LEU A 83 -8.51 -0.51 8.92
C LEU A 83 -9.59 -0.16 7.91
N PHE A 84 -9.50 1.03 7.31
CA PHE A 84 -10.30 1.41 6.16
C PHE A 84 -9.42 1.47 4.90
N CYS A 85 -9.80 0.73 3.85
CA CYS A 85 -9.02 0.63 2.62
C CYS A 85 -9.78 1.22 1.43
N THR A 86 -9.11 2.03 0.60
CA THR A 86 -9.74 2.51 -0.64
C THR A 86 -9.79 1.39 -1.69
N GLY A 87 -11.00 0.97 -2.09
CA GLY A 87 -11.20 -0.19 -2.96
C GLY A 87 -10.53 -0.10 -4.34
N GLY A 88 -10.36 1.13 -4.83
CA GLY A 88 -9.94 1.38 -6.21
C GLY A 88 -11.04 0.97 -7.19
N GLY A 89 -10.65 0.38 -8.32
CA GLY A 89 -11.60 0.00 -9.37
C GLY A 89 -10.94 -0.48 -10.65
N THR A 90 -11.74 -0.58 -11.70
CA THR A 90 -11.30 -0.85 -13.06
C THR A 90 -11.62 0.35 -13.95
N ILE A 91 -10.72 0.61 -14.88
CA ILE A 91 -10.90 1.62 -15.93
C ILE A 91 -10.83 0.90 -17.26
N SER A 92 -11.86 1.05 -18.10
CA SER A 92 -11.88 0.39 -19.39
C SER A 92 -11.02 1.12 -20.43
N ALA A 93 -10.54 0.36 -21.40
CA ALA A 93 -9.91 0.92 -22.60
C ALA A 93 -10.93 1.44 -23.63
N ALA A 94 -12.24 1.32 -23.39
CA ALA A 94 -13.31 1.63 -24.34
C ALA A 94 -13.57 3.13 -24.51
N ASP A 95 -14.23 3.52 -25.61
CA ASP A 95 -14.72 4.88 -25.84
C ASP A 95 -16.26 4.87 -25.97
N PRO A 96 -17.01 5.49 -25.04
CA PRO A 96 -16.54 6.26 -23.89
C PRO A 96 -15.92 5.38 -22.79
N VAL A 97 -14.98 5.98 -22.03
CA VAL A 97 -14.34 5.34 -20.85
C VAL A 97 -15.41 4.88 -19.88
N GLN A 98 -15.29 3.65 -19.42
CA GLN A 98 -16.12 3.10 -18.34
C GLN A 98 -15.27 2.95 -17.09
N ILE A 99 -15.78 3.46 -15.97
CA ILE A 99 -15.14 3.37 -14.65
C ILE A 99 -16.06 2.55 -13.76
N SER A 100 -15.52 1.53 -13.10
CA SER A 100 -16.24 0.73 -12.11
C SER A 100 -15.45 0.72 -10.81
N GLY A 101 -16.06 1.20 -9.73
CA GLY A 101 -15.47 1.20 -8.40
C GLY A 101 -15.57 -0.17 -7.74
N ARG A 102 -14.58 -0.52 -6.92
CA ARG A 102 -14.67 -1.61 -5.96
C ARG A 102 -15.14 -1.06 -4.61
N PRO A 103 -15.83 -1.86 -3.78
CA PRO A 103 -16.14 -1.49 -2.41
C PRO A 103 -14.87 -1.06 -1.68
N CYS A 104 -14.99 -0.09 -0.77
CA CYS A 104 -13.93 0.26 0.17
C CYS A 104 -14.05 -0.66 1.39
N PRO A 105 -13.16 -1.65 1.57
CA PRO A 105 -13.28 -2.57 2.67
C PRO A 105 -13.03 -1.89 4.01
N LEU A 106 -13.82 -2.28 5.00
CA LEU A 106 -13.62 -1.90 6.39
C LEU A 106 -13.32 -3.17 7.19
N TYR A 107 -12.24 -3.15 7.95
CA TYR A 107 -11.87 -4.26 8.82
C TYR A 107 -11.89 -3.82 10.28
N ARG A 108 -12.76 -4.45 11.07
CA ARG A 108 -12.84 -4.27 12.52
C ARG A 108 -11.69 -4.98 13.22
N ASN A 109 -11.00 -4.29 14.11
CA ASN A 109 -9.94 -4.86 14.95
C ASN A 109 -10.53 -5.64 16.12
N GLN A 110 -10.18 -6.92 16.25
CA GLN A 110 -10.65 -7.82 17.31
C GLN A 110 -9.59 -8.02 18.42
N GLY A 111 -8.53 -7.20 18.44
CA GLY A 111 -7.35 -7.39 19.27
C GLY A 111 -6.26 -8.18 18.54
N PRO A 112 -5.18 -8.54 19.25
CA PRO A 112 -3.77 -8.55 18.78
C PRO A 112 -3.53 -8.73 17.25
N PHE A 113 -3.86 -7.71 16.45
CA PHE A 113 -3.73 -7.70 14.98
C PHE A 113 -4.61 -8.69 14.22
N LEU A 114 -5.72 -9.14 14.81
CA LEU A 114 -6.80 -9.89 14.17
C LEU A 114 -7.87 -8.91 13.68
N PHE A 115 -8.23 -9.04 12.41
CA PHE A 115 -9.14 -8.17 11.73
C PHE A 115 -10.28 -8.96 11.09
N GLN A 116 -11.50 -8.50 11.29
CA GLN A 116 -12.70 -9.04 10.65
C GLN A 116 -13.19 -8.05 9.59
N GLU A 117 -13.35 -8.51 8.34
CA GLU A 117 -14.01 -7.68 7.33
C GLU A 117 -15.48 -7.49 7.67
N VAL A 118 -15.90 -6.22 7.77
CA VAL A 118 -17.25 -5.78 8.13
C VAL A 118 -17.86 -4.86 7.05
N THR A 119 -17.31 -4.90 5.83
CA THR A 119 -17.70 -4.04 4.69
C THR A 119 -19.21 -4.05 4.41
N THR A 120 -19.90 -5.15 4.71
CA THR A 120 -21.34 -5.35 4.43
C THR A 120 -22.23 -5.20 5.67
N ASP A 121 -21.66 -4.94 6.84
CA ASP A 121 -22.39 -4.99 8.11
C ASP A 121 -23.02 -3.63 8.47
N CYS A 122 -22.96 -2.66 7.55
CA CYS A 122 -23.50 -1.31 7.65
C CYS A 122 -24.79 -1.08 6.84
#